data_AF-Q72SX0-F1
#
_entry.id   AF-Q72SX0-F1
#
_cell.length_a   1.000
_cell.length_b   1.000
_cell.length_c   1.000
_cell.angle_alpha   90.00
_cell.angle_beta   90.00
_cell.angle_gamma   90.00
#
_symmetry.space_group_name_H-M   'P 1'
#
loop_
_entity.id
_entity.type
_entity.pdbx_description
1 polymer ?
#
loop_
_entity_poly.entity_id
_entity_poly.type
_entity_poly.pdbx_seq_one_letter_code
_entity_poly.pdbx_strand_id
1 'polypeptide(L)'
;MNIEQIMKDLEKMGTPSVKKIFINHGAQEPLFGVKIADLKKIQKKIKKNNVLSLELYKTGNADAMYLAGLIADEKEIQKKDLQFWVKNSTSPMISECTVAWIAAESKYGLELAREWIESEKESISSSGWSTFSSLLSILPNDQIDSKEVSKLLKRVEFKIHKSQNRVKYCMNGFVIAVGGFYSPLSKEALEIAQKIGKVEVMMGKTACKVPNASEYILKMENMGKIGNKKKTARC
;
A
#
# COMPACT_ATOMS: atom_id res chain seq x y z
N MET A 1 -25.48 -7.45 -5.20
CA MET A 1 -25.37 -6.06 -5.67
C MET A 1 -24.61 -6.10 -6.99
N ASN A 2 -25.06 -5.40 -8.03
CA ASN A 2 -24.34 -5.28 -9.30
C ASN A 2 -23.52 -3.97 -9.33
N ILE A 3 -22.65 -3.83 -10.33
CA ILE A 3 -21.77 -2.66 -10.45
C ILE A 3 -22.53 -1.35 -10.56
N GLU A 4 -23.62 -1.29 -11.34
CA GLU A 4 -24.41 -0.07 -11.53
C GLU A 4 -24.99 0.45 -10.21
N GLN A 5 -25.55 -0.45 -9.39
CA GLN A 5 -26.09 -0.08 -8.08
C GLN A 5 -24.97 0.41 -7.15
N ILE A 6 -23.81 -0.24 -7.18
CA ILE A 6 -22.67 0.16 -6.34
C ILE A 6 -22.15 1.53 -6.76
N MET A 7 -22.00 1.80 -8.06
CA MET A 7 -21.55 3.11 -8.53
C MET A 7 -22.52 4.22 -8.12
N LYS A 8 -23.84 3.99 -8.22
CA LYS A 8 -24.87 4.92 -7.73
C LYS A 8 -24.80 5.12 -6.21
N ASP A 9 -24.56 4.06 -5.45
CA ASP A 9 -24.42 4.14 -3.99
C ASP A 9 -23.16 4.93 -3.60
N LEU A 10 -22.03 4.67 -4.27
CA LEU A 10 -20.77 5.40 -4.05
C LEU A 10 -20.92 6.89 -4.38
N GLU A 11 -21.57 7.22 -5.49
CA GLU A 11 -21.85 8.61 -5.87
C GLU A 11 -22.67 9.33 -4.80
N LYS A 12 -23.75 8.71 -4.31
CA LYS A 12 -24.58 9.27 -3.23
C LYS A 12 -23.85 9.43 -1.90
N MET A 13 -22.86 8.59 -1.61
CA MET A 13 -22.04 8.67 -0.40
C MET A 13 -20.88 9.67 -0.51
N GLY A 14 -20.55 10.11 -1.73
CA GLY A 14 -19.48 11.06 -1.99
C GLY A 14 -19.77 12.43 -1.40
N THR A 15 -18.74 13.09 -0.86
CA THR A 15 -18.86 14.46 -0.35
C THR A 15 -17.73 15.36 -0.88
N PRO A 16 -18.01 16.64 -1.19
CA PRO A 16 -16.98 17.56 -1.70
C PRO A 16 -15.77 17.73 -0.77
N SER A 17 -16.00 17.67 0.55
CA SER A 17 -14.94 17.81 1.55
C SER A 17 -13.97 16.62 1.53
N VAL A 18 -14.48 15.39 1.50
CA VAL A 18 -13.65 14.17 1.40
C VAL A 18 -12.97 14.10 0.04
N LYS A 19 -13.68 14.43 -1.04
CA LYS A 19 -13.11 14.53 -2.39
C LYS A 19 -11.92 15.49 -2.44
N LYS A 20 -12.05 16.68 -1.85
CA LYS A 20 -10.96 17.67 -1.74
C LYS A 20 -9.77 17.11 -0.96
N ILE A 21 -10.01 16.39 0.13
CA ILE A 21 -8.95 15.72 0.90
C ILE A 21 -8.19 14.73 0.01
N PHE A 22 -8.90 13.86 -0.73
CA PHE A 22 -8.24 12.87 -1.59
C PHE A 22 -7.47 13.51 -2.75
N ILE A 23 -8.02 14.54 -3.39
CA ILE A 23 -7.30 15.33 -4.41
C ILE A 23 -6.04 15.96 -3.82
N ASN A 24 -6.14 16.54 -2.61
CA ASN A 24 -4.97 17.10 -1.93
C ASN A 24 -3.90 16.03 -1.63
N HIS A 25 -4.25 14.75 -1.54
CA HIS A 25 -3.31 13.62 -1.41
C HIS A 25 -2.87 13.02 -2.75
N GLY A 26 -3.23 13.63 -3.88
CA GLY A 26 -2.82 13.21 -5.22
C GLY A 26 -3.80 12.26 -5.92
N ALA A 27 -5.04 12.13 -5.44
CA ALA A 27 -6.10 11.46 -6.20
C ALA A 27 -6.50 12.28 -7.43
N GLN A 28 -6.81 11.59 -8.53
CA GLN A 28 -7.22 12.18 -9.80
C GLN A 28 -8.67 11.81 -10.08
N GLU A 29 -9.37 12.65 -10.85
CA GLU A 29 -10.72 12.33 -11.33
C GLU A 29 -10.68 11.12 -12.27
N PRO A 30 -11.74 10.29 -12.32
CA PRO A 30 -12.98 10.45 -11.56
C PRO A 30 -12.86 9.98 -10.09
N LEU A 31 -13.46 10.73 -9.17
CA LEU A 31 -13.73 10.28 -7.80
C LEU A 31 -14.94 10.98 -7.19
N PHE A 32 -15.66 10.29 -6.31
CA PHE A 32 -16.81 10.83 -5.57
C PHE A 32 -16.41 11.40 -4.21
N GLY A 33 -15.35 10.88 -3.59
CA GLY A 33 -14.91 11.28 -2.25
C GLY A 33 -15.73 10.60 -1.16
N VAL A 34 -15.69 9.28 -1.12
CA VAL A 34 -16.40 8.44 -0.15
C VAL A 34 -15.49 8.14 1.04
N LYS A 35 -16.01 8.22 2.26
CA LYS A 35 -15.25 7.85 3.45
C LYS A 35 -14.95 6.34 3.41
N ILE A 36 -13.72 5.95 3.75
CA ILE A 36 -13.33 4.53 3.83
C ILE A 36 -14.26 3.73 4.76
N ALA A 37 -14.73 4.33 5.86
CA ALA A 37 -15.69 3.69 6.77
C ALA A 37 -17.02 3.32 6.09
N ASP A 38 -17.49 4.12 5.13
CA ASP A 38 -18.71 3.85 4.37
C ASP A 38 -18.45 2.80 3.28
N LEU A 39 -17.28 2.80 2.64
CA LEU A 39 -16.84 1.71 1.76
C LEU A 39 -16.85 0.36 2.49
N LYS A 40 -16.42 0.31 3.75
CA LYS A 40 -16.47 -0.90 4.58
C LYS A 40 -17.89 -1.38 4.87
N LYS A 41 -18.91 -0.50 4.87
CA LYS A 41 -20.32 -0.92 4.99
C LYS A 41 -20.77 -1.67 3.73
N ILE A 42 -20.35 -1.22 2.55
CA ILE A 42 -20.60 -1.90 1.28
C ILE A 42 -19.83 -3.23 1.24
N GLN A 43 -18.54 -3.21 1.58
CA GLN A 43 -17.69 -4.41 1.69
C GLN A 43 -18.33 -5.48 2.57
N LYS A 44 -18.90 -5.13 3.74
CA LYS A 44 -19.56 -6.10 4.63
C LYS A 44 -20.76 -6.81 3.98
N LYS A 45 -21.49 -6.12 3.10
CA LYS A 45 -22.64 -6.70 2.37
C LYS A 45 -22.18 -7.61 1.23
N ILE A 46 -21.15 -7.20 0.49
CA ILE A 46 -20.64 -7.91 -0.69
C ILE A 46 -19.72 -9.08 -0.29
N LYS A 47 -18.95 -8.90 0.78
CA LYS A 47 -17.81 -9.73 1.19
C LYS A 47 -16.76 -9.80 0.08
N LYS A 48 -16.20 -10.98 -0.20
CA LYS A 48 -15.30 -11.18 -1.35
C LYS A 48 -16.12 -11.47 -2.60
N ASN A 49 -15.79 -10.80 -3.69
CA ASN A 49 -16.35 -11.03 -5.02
C ASN A 49 -15.33 -10.53 -6.06
N ASN A 50 -14.57 -11.46 -6.65
CA ASN A 50 -13.48 -11.11 -7.55
C ASN A 50 -13.98 -10.58 -8.91
N VAL A 51 -15.07 -11.13 -9.46
CA VAL A 51 -15.64 -10.62 -10.72
C VAL A 51 -15.99 -9.15 -10.57
N LEU A 52 -16.70 -8.81 -9.50
CA LEU A 52 -17.10 -7.43 -9.22
C LEU A 52 -15.91 -6.52 -8.87
N SER A 53 -14.88 -7.04 -8.20
CA SER A 53 -13.66 -6.26 -7.92
C SER A 53 -12.98 -5.82 -9.21
N LEU A 54 -12.85 -6.73 -10.19
CA LEU A 54 -12.24 -6.45 -11.47
C LEU A 54 -13.05 -5.43 -12.28
N GLU A 55 -14.38 -5.51 -12.23
CA GLU A 55 -15.27 -4.52 -12.87
C GLU A 55 -15.15 -3.15 -12.21
N LEU A 56 -15.18 -3.08 -10.87
CA LEU A 56 -15.05 -1.82 -10.13
C LEU A 56 -13.71 -1.14 -10.41
N TYR A 57 -12.62 -1.91 -10.48
CA TYR A 57 -11.31 -1.36 -10.78
C TYR A 57 -11.23 -0.73 -12.18
N LYS A 58 -11.88 -1.35 -13.18
CA LYS A 58 -11.93 -0.85 -14.57
C LYS A 58 -12.67 0.48 -14.72
N THR A 59 -13.48 0.88 -13.75
CA THR A 59 -14.18 2.18 -13.79
C THR A 59 -13.21 3.37 -13.75
N GLY A 60 -11.99 3.17 -13.25
CA GLY A 60 -11.02 4.25 -13.02
C GLY A 60 -11.41 5.21 -11.90
N ASN A 61 -12.56 5.01 -11.25
CA ASN A 61 -13.01 5.86 -10.14
C ASN A 61 -12.27 5.48 -8.86
N ALA A 62 -11.59 6.44 -8.22
CA ALA A 62 -10.72 6.16 -7.08
C ALA A 62 -11.45 5.46 -5.91
N ASP A 63 -12.70 5.84 -5.61
CA ASP A 63 -13.49 5.20 -4.53
C ASP A 63 -13.88 3.77 -4.89
N ALA A 64 -14.26 3.54 -6.15
CA ALA A 64 -14.60 2.21 -6.67
C ALA A 64 -13.37 1.29 -6.74
N MET A 65 -12.23 1.81 -7.21
CA MET A 65 -10.96 1.09 -7.22
C MET A 65 -10.52 0.73 -5.79
N TYR A 66 -10.70 1.63 -4.83
CA TYR A 66 -10.40 1.31 -3.43
C TYR A 66 -11.30 0.19 -2.90
N LEU A 67 -12.61 0.27 -3.14
CA LEU A 67 -13.56 -0.80 -2.79
C LEU A 67 -13.21 -2.12 -3.49
N ALA A 68 -12.74 -2.08 -4.74
CA ALA A 68 -12.29 -3.26 -5.47
C ALA A 68 -11.21 -4.03 -4.69
N GLY A 69 -10.19 -3.35 -4.17
CA GLY A 69 -9.17 -4.00 -3.33
C GLY A 69 -9.73 -4.58 -2.04
N LEU A 70 -10.75 -3.96 -1.45
CA LEU A 70 -11.39 -4.48 -0.24
C LEU A 70 -12.19 -5.77 -0.49
N ILE A 71 -12.76 -5.94 -1.69
CA ILE A 71 -13.63 -7.09 -2.03
C ILE A 71 -12.97 -8.11 -2.97
N ALA A 72 -11.79 -7.85 -3.50
CA ALA A 72 -11.09 -8.80 -4.36
C ALA A 72 -10.80 -10.12 -3.63
N ASP A 73 -10.84 -11.23 -4.36
CA ASP A 73 -10.42 -12.52 -3.82
C ASP A 73 -8.97 -12.77 -4.21
N GLU A 74 -8.08 -12.75 -3.22
CA GLU A 74 -6.64 -12.95 -3.40
C GLU A 74 -6.27 -14.34 -3.96
N LYS A 75 -7.17 -15.33 -3.84
CA LYS A 75 -6.98 -16.68 -4.37
C LYS A 75 -7.40 -16.78 -5.83
N GLU A 76 -8.36 -15.96 -6.27
CA GLU A 76 -8.89 -15.98 -7.63
C GLU A 76 -8.24 -14.95 -8.56
N ILE A 77 -7.74 -13.83 -8.03
CA ILE A 77 -7.12 -12.78 -8.83
C ILE A 77 -5.90 -13.33 -9.57
N GLN A 78 -5.79 -13.02 -10.87
CA GLN A 78 -4.70 -13.52 -11.70
C GLN A 78 -3.55 -12.50 -11.76
N LYS A 79 -2.34 -12.99 -12.07
CA LYS A 79 -1.17 -12.12 -12.24
C LYS A 79 -1.43 -11.01 -13.28
N LYS A 80 -2.12 -11.33 -14.37
CA LYS A 80 -2.49 -10.37 -15.41
C LYS A 80 -3.41 -9.26 -14.90
N ASP A 81 -4.27 -9.55 -13.93
CA ASP A 81 -5.17 -8.57 -13.33
C ASP A 81 -4.37 -7.63 -12.44
N LEU A 82 -3.47 -8.15 -11.60
CA LEU A 82 -2.57 -7.34 -10.77
C LEU A 82 -1.65 -6.45 -11.62
N GLN A 83 -1.18 -6.97 -12.75
CA GLN A 83 -0.40 -6.21 -13.73
C GLN A 83 -1.23 -5.12 -14.42
N PHE A 84 -2.51 -5.39 -14.72
CA PHE A 84 -3.43 -4.35 -15.18
C PHE A 84 -3.64 -3.31 -14.09
N TRP A 85 -3.83 -3.72 -12.84
CA TRP A 85 -4.07 -2.83 -11.72
C TRP A 85 -2.88 -1.89 -11.49
N VAL A 86 -1.67 -2.42 -11.34
CA VAL A 86 -0.48 -1.59 -11.10
C VAL A 86 -0.20 -0.59 -12.22
N LYS A 87 -0.51 -0.93 -13.48
CA LYS A 87 -0.33 -0.04 -14.62
C LYS A 87 -1.32 1.11 -14.62
N ASN A 88 -2.54 0.86 -14.12
CA ASN A 88 -3.68 1.79 -14.12
C ASN A 88 -3.98 2.37 -12.72
N SER A 89 -3.07 2.26 -11.76
CA SER A 89 -3.22 2.91 -10.47
C SER A 89 -3.13 4.43 -10.63
N THR A 90 -4.26 5.13 -10.50
CA THR A 90 -4.39 6.56 -10.80
C THR A 90 -3.93 7.49 -9.68
N SER A 91 -3.63 6.95 -8.49
CA SER A 91 -3.24 7.74 -7.32
C SER A 91 -2.39 6.95 -6.33
N PRO A 92 -1.65 7.64 -5.43
CA PRO A 92 -0.92 7.02 -4.34
C PRO A 92 -1.78 6.07 -3.50
N MET A 93 -3.03 6.44 -3.23
CA MET A 93 -3.96 5.60 -2.46
C MET A 93 -4.20 4.26 -3.15
N ILE A 94 -4.31 4.24 -4.48
CA ILE A 94 -4.56 3.01 -5.22
C ILE A 94 -3.27 2.20 -5.35
N SER A 95 -2.15 2.82 -5.74
CA SER A 95 -0.88 2.11 -5.93
C SER A 95 -0.33 1.54 -4.62
N GLU A 96 -0.37 2.32 -3.54
CA GLU A 96 0.32 2.00 -2.28
C GLU A 96 -0.56 1.25 -1.27
N CYS A 97 -1.89 1.28 -1.44
CA CYS A 97 -2.82 0.52 -0.62
C CYS A 97 -3.52 -0.56 -1.45
N THR A 98 -4.49 -0.19 -2.29
CA THR A 98 -5.35 -1.14 -3.00
C THR A 98 -4.58 -2.23 -3.74
N VAL A 99 -3.68 -1.83 -4.65
CA VAL A 99 -2.88 -2.77 -5.46
C VAL A 99 -1.89 -3.54 -4.58
N ALA A 100 -1.20 -2.82 -3.68
CA ALA A 100 -0.19 -3.42 -2.81
C ALA A 100 -0.76 -4.49 -1.87
N TRP A 101 -1.93 -4.26 -1.29
CA TRP A 101 -2.57 -5.20 -0.37
C TRP A 101 -3.01 -6.47 -1.09
N ILE A 102 -3.71 -6.34 -2.21
CA ILE A 102 -4.19 -7.52 -2.93
C ILE A 102 -3.05 -8.32 -3.54
N ALA A 103 -1.99 -7.65 -4.02
CA ALA A 103 -0.80 -8.32 -4.50
C ALA A 103 -0.11 -9.12 -3.38
N ALA A 104 0.08 -8.50 -2.22
CA ALA A 104 0.73 -9.13 -1.06
C ALA A 104 -0.03 -10.34 -0.53
N GLU A 105 -1.36 -10.30 -0.55
CA GLU A 105 -2.20 -11.43 -0.11
C GLU A 105 -2.36 -12.53 -1.16
N SER A 106 -2.04 -12.25 -2.42
CA SER A 106 -2.07 -13.25 -3.49
C SER A 106 -0.82 -14.12 -3.50
N LYS A 107 -0.89 -15.26 -4.20
CA LYS A 107 0.28 -16.13 -4.43
C LYS A 107 1.40 -15.49 -5.26
N TYR A 108 1.17 -14.32 -5.87
CA TYR A 108 2.13 -13.61 -6.71
C TYR A 108 2.91 -12.51 -5.95
N GLY A 109 2.64 -12.31 -4.66
CA GLY A 109 3.11 -11.14 -3.92
C GLY A 109 4.61 -10.89 -3.98
N LEU A 110 5.44 -11.88 -3.63
CA LEU A 110 6.91 -11.74 -3.63
C LEU A 110 7.45 -11.49 -5.04
N GLU A 111 6.96 -12.23 -6.02
CA GLU A 111 7.36 -12.09 -7.43
C GLU A 111 7.06 -10.68 -7.95
N LEU A 112 5.83 -10.20 -7.75
CA LEU A 112 5.40 -8.89 -8.22
C LEU A 112 6.06 -7.75 -7.45
N ALA A 113 6.27 -7.89 -6.13
CA ALA A 113 6.99 -6.88 -5.36
C ALA A 113 8.42 -6.66 -5.91
N ARG A 114 9.14 -7.76 -6.19
CA ARG A 114 10.48 -7.72 -6.79
C ARG A 114 10.46 -7.05 -8.16
N GLU A 115 9.55 -7.49 -9.03
CA GLU A 115 9.40 -6.92 -10.37
C GLU A 115 9.11 -5.41 -10.33
N TRP A 116 8.16 -5.01 -9.49
CA TRP A 116 7.69 -3.64 -9.43
C TRP A 116 8.70 -2.68 -8.79
N ILE A 117 9.48 -3.11 -7.80
CA ILE A 117 10.54 -2.29 -7.18
C ILE A 117 11.55 -1.80 -8.22
N GLU A 118 11.82 -2.58 -9.27
CA GLU A 118 12.77 -2.23 -10.33
C GLU A 118 12.19 -1.31 -11.42
N SER A 119 10.88 -1.04 -11.42
CA SER A 119 10.27 -0.16 -12.40
C SER A 119 10.74 1.28 -12.27
N GLU A 120 11.01 1.94 -13.39
CA GLU A 120 11.30 3.37 -13.45
C GLU A 120 10.04 4.24 -13.27
N LYS A 121 8.84 3.70 -13.57
CA LYS A 121 7.57 4.40 -13.33
C LYS A 121 7.29 4.50 -11.83
N GLU A 122 7.17 5.73 -11.32
CA GLU A 122 7.01 6.04 -9.89
C GLU A 122 5.93 5.19 -9.22
N SER A 123 4.72 5.17 -9.79
CA SER A 123 3.56 4.50 -9.20
C SER A 123 3.77 2.99 -9.07
N ILE A 124 4.41 2.36 -10.05
CA ILE A 124 4.69 0.93 -10.03
C ILE A 124 5.77 0.63 -8.99
N SER A 125 6.85 1.41 -8.95
CA SER A 125 7.90 1.25 -7.93
C SER A 125 7.35 1.43 -6.51
N SER A 126 6.52 2.45 -6.29
CA SER A 126 5.80 2.66 -5.04
C SER A 126 4.91 1.46 -4.67
N SER A 127 4.16 0.89 -5.62
CA SER A 127 3.40 -0.34 -5.39
C SER A 127 4.29 -1.51 -4.99
N GLY A 128 5.46 -1.68 -5.62
CA GLY A 128 6.41 -2.74 -5.28
C GLY A 128 6.88 -2.65 -3.82
N TRP A 129 7.36 -1.47 -3.40
CA TRP A 129 7.79 -1.23 -2.02
C TRP A 129 6.66 -1.40 -0.99
N SER A 130 5.46 -0.91 -1.30
CA SER A 130 4.29 -1.10 -0.43
C SER A 130 3.81 -2.55 -0.38
N THR A 131 3.93 -3.31 -1.49
CA THR A 131 3.62 -4.74 -1.54
C THR A 131 4.58 -5.51 -0.64
N PHE A 132 5.89 -5.23 -0.75
CA PHE A 132 6.89 -5.87 0.12
C PHE A 132 6.67 -5.53 1.60
N SER A 133 6.37 -4.27 1.90
CA SER A 133 6.02 -3.83 3.27
C SER A 133 4.80 -4.57 3.81
N SER A 134 3.80 -4.83 2.96
CA SER A 134 2.61 -5.60 3.31
C SER A 134 2.94 -7.07 3.55
N LEU A 135 3.76 -7.69 2.69
CA LEU A 135 4.27 -9.06 2.85
C LEU A 135 5.00 -9.23 4.18
N LEU A 136 5.90 -8.31 4.54
CA LEU A 136 6.59 -8.32 5.83
C LEU A 136 5.62 -8.33 7.02
N SER A 137 4.46 -7.69 6.87
CA SER A 137 3.45 -7.61 7.94
C SER A 137 2.56 -8.85 8.08
N ILE A 138 2.41 -9.67 7.03
CA ILE A 138 1.47 -10.80 7.03
C ILE A 138 2.15 -12.18 6.92
N LEU A 139 3.30 -12.27 6.26
CA LEU A 139 3.98 -13.55 6.07
C LEU A 139 4.75 -13.94 7.33
N PRO A 140 4.74 -15.24 7.68
CA PRO A 140 5.71 -15.84 8.59
C PRO A 140 7.16 -15.51 8.17
N ASN A 141 8.06 -15.37 9.15
CA ASN A 141 9.43 -14.94 8.89
C ASN A 141 10.25 -15.95 8.07
N ASP A 142 9.94 -17.24 8.20
CA ASP A 142 10.58 -18.35 7.47
C ASP A 142 10.23 -18.37 5.97
N GLN A 143 9.20 -17.64 5.55
CA GLN A 143 8.84 -17.45 4.15
C GLN A 143 9.50 -16.22 3.50
N ILE A 144 10.35 -15.51 4.25
CA ILE A 144 11.01 -14.28 3.80
C ILE A 144 12.53 -14.49 3.84
N ASP A 145 13.19 -14.26 2.72
CA ASP A 145 14.65 -14.33 2.64
C ASP A 145 15.29 -13.12 3.35
N SER A 146 15.93 -13.37 4.50
CA SER A 146 16.59 -12.32 5.28
C SER A 146 17.71 -11.62 4.49
N LYS A 147 18.42 -12.34 3.61
CA LYS A 147 19.49 -11.75 2.78
C LYS A 147 18.91 -10.79 1.75
N GLU A 148 17.76 -11.12 1.19
CA GLU A 148 17.03 -10.22 0.29
C GLU A 148 16.60 -8.94 1.01
N VAL A 149 15.99 -9.08 2.19
CA VAL A 149 15.51 -7.92 2.97
C VAL A 149 16.68 -7.02 3.39
N SER A 150 17.80 -7.58 3.86
CA SER A 150 18.99 -6.79 4.20
C SER A 150 19.57 -6.06 2.98
N LYS A 151 19.65 -6.72 1.81
CA LYS A 151 20.05 -6.05 0.54
C LYS A 151 19.12 -4.89 0.19
N LEU A 152 17.81 -5.07 0.33
CA LEU A 152 16.83 -4.02 0.07
C LEU A 152 16.96 -2.87 1.08
N LEU A 153 17.18 -3.15 2.37
CA LEU A 153 17.47 -2.12 3.37
C LEU A 153 18.70 -1.28 2.98
N LYS A 154 19.79 -1.93 2.56
CA LYS A 154 20.99 -1.23 2.06
C LYS A 154 20.71 -0.41 0.81
N ARG A 155 19.92 -0.92 -0.13
CA ARG A 155 19.48 -0.13 -1.28
C ARG A 155 18.73 1.13 -0.84
N VAL A 156 17.84 1.02 0.13
CA VAL A 156 17.10 2.16 0.67
C VAL A 156 18.04 3.18 1.32
N GLU A 157 18.98 2.72 2.17
CA GLU A 157 20.03 3.56 2.80
C GLU A 157 20.71 4.49 1.77
N PHE A 158 21.10 3.96 0.61
CA PHE A 158 21.82 4.72 -0.42
C PHE A 158 20.94 5.52 -1.39
N LYS A 159 19.72 5.03 -1.68
CA LYS A 159 18.90 5.58 -2.78
C LYS A 159 17.75 6.49 -2.33
N ILE A 160 17.26 6.37 -1.10
CA ILE A 160 15.97 6.99 -0.69
C ILE A 160 15.92 8.50 -0.96
N HIS A 161 16.95 9.25 -0.59
CA HIS A 161 16.95 10.71 -0.75
C HIS A 161 16.98 11.19 -2.20
N LYS A 162 17.47 10.33 -3.11
CA LYS A 162 17.58 10.57 -4.56
C LYS A 162 16.41 9.98 -5.35
N SER A 163 15.52 9.22 -4.69
CA SER A 163 14.41 8.54 -5.35
C SER A 163 13.26 9.48 -5.67
N GLN A 164 12.33 9.03 -6.51
CA GLN A 164 11.10 9.77 -6.83
C GLN A 164 10.24 9.96 -5.57
N ASN A 165 9.44 11.02 -5.54
CA ASN A 165 8.75 11.53 -4.36
C ASN A 165 7.96 10.44 -3.58
N ARG A 166 7.05 9.74 -4.24
CA ARG A 166 6.25 8.67 -3.61
C ARG A 166 7.08 7.42 -3.35
N VAL A 167 8.12 7.16 -4.14
CA VAL A 167 9.04 6.05 -3.88
C VAL A 167 9.80 6.27 -2.57
N LYS A 168 10.21 7.51 -2.23
CA LYS A 168 10.83 7.79 -0.91
C LYS A 168 9.88 7.43 0.23
N TYR A 169 8.60 7.77 0.09
CA TYR A 169 7.58 7.46 1.10
C TYR A 169 7.45 5.95 1.32
N CYS A 170 7.33 5.18 0.23
CA CYS A 170 7.21 3.73 0.30
C CYS A 170 8.49 3.04 0.79
N MET A 171 9.67 3.53 0.41
CA MET A 171 10.96 3.06 0.93
C MET A 171 11.09 3.31 2.44
N ASN A 172 10.67 4.49 2.93
CA ASN A 172 10.61 4.78 4.37
C ASN A 172 9.62 3.83 5.07
N GLY A 173 8.46 3.58 4.46
CA GLY A 173 7.49 2.59 4.93
C GLY A 173 8.04 1.17 4.99
N PHE A 174 8.88 0.78 4.02
CA PHE A 174 9.58 -0.50 4.02
C PHE A 174 10.55 -0.63 5.19
N VAL A 175 11.38 0.39 5.46
CA VAL A 175 12.29 0.38 6.62
C VAL A 175 11.51 0.21 7.93
N ILE A 176 10.40 0.94 8.08
CA ILE A 176 9.49 0.79 9.22
C ILE A 176 8.90 -0.62 9.29
N ALA A 177 8.47 -1.19 8.16
CA ALA A 177 7.89 -2.52 8.12
C ALA A 177 8.92 -3.61 8.49
N VAL A 178 10.17 -3.50 8.05
CA VAL A 178 11.24 -4.41 8.44
C VAL A 178 11.50 -4.30 9.94
N GLY A 179 11.70 -3.08 10.45
CA GLY A 179 11.90 -2.81 11.86
C GLY A 179 10.75 -3.32 12.73
N GLY A 180 9.51 -3.10 12.31
CA GLY A 180 8.32 -3.41 13.08
C GLY A 180 7.87 -4.87 13.00
N PHE A 181 7.95 -5.50 11.83
CA PHE A 181 7.33 -6.82 11.58
C PHE A 181 8.34 -7.95 11.36
N TYR A 182 9.61 -7.65 11.05
CA TYR A 182 10.62 -8.65 10.76
C TYR A 182 11.74 -8.60 11.80
N SER A 183 11.45 -9.21 12.96
CA SER A 183 12.36 -9.23 14.11
C SER A 183 13.81 -9.64 13.79
N PRO A 184 14.13 -10.56 12.84
CA PRO A 184 15.52 -10.90 12.54
C PRO A 184 16.39 -9.72 12.11
N LEU A 185 15.80 -8.69 11.49
CA LEU A 185 16.52 -7.50 11.00
C LEU A 185 16.05 -6.21 11.67
N SER A 186 15.35 -6.28 12.80
CA SER A 186 14.81 -5.09 13.47
C SER A 186 15.90 -4.09 13.86
N LYS A 187 17.03 -4.59 14.37
CA LYS A 187 18.17 -3.75 14.77
C LYS A 187 18.84 -3.10 13.56
N GLU A 188 19.10 -3.88 12.51
CA GLU A 188 19.67 -3.35 11.25
C GLU A 188 18.77 -2.27 10.63
N ALA A 189 17.45 -2.51 10.60
CA ALA A 189 16.49 -1.53 10.12
C ALA A 189 16.49 -0.24 10.94
N LEU A 190 16.63 -0.32 12.27
CA LEU A 190 16.74 0.85 13.14
C LEU A 190 18.03 1.65 12.87
N GLU A 191 19.17 0.97 12.77
CA GLU A 191 20.46 1.61 12.45
C GLU A 191 20.41 2.31 11.09
N ILE A 192 19.83 1.66 10.08
CA ILE A 192 19.64 2.24 8.75
C ILE A 192 18.67 3.42 8.80
N ALA A 193 17.57 3.32 9.55
CA ALA A 193 16.63 4.43 9.74
C ALA A 193 17.32 5.65 10.35
N GLN A 194 18.20 5.46 11.35
CA GLN A 194 18.96 6.55 11.96
C GLN A 194 19.92 7.22 10.96
N LYS A 195 20.60 6.43 10.12
CA LYS A 195 21.48 6.95 9.07
C LYS A 195 20.75 7.68 7.96
N ILE A 196 19.58 7.16 7.55
CA ILE A 196 18.70 7.83 6.58
C ILE A 196 18.23 9.18 7.14
N GLY A 197 17.85 9.22 8.41
CA GLY A 197 17.32 10.42 9.05
C GLY A 197 15.98 10.85 8.48
N LYS A 198 15.71 12.16 8.48
CA LYS A 198 14.44 12.73 8.02
C LYS A 198 14.28 12.56 6.51
N VAL A 199 13.18 11.92 6.09
CA VAL A 199 12.80 11.77 4.68
C VAL A 199 11.78 12.84 4.31
N GLU A 200 12.08 13.64 3.29
CA GLU A 200 11.19 14.68 2.79
C GLU A 200 10.39 14.21 1.58
N VAL A 201 9.06 14.25 1.71
CA VAL A 201 8.10 13.87 0.67
C VAL A 201 7.06 14.98 0.55
N MET A 202 6.80 15.41 -0.68
CA MET A 202 5.66 16.23 -1.03
C MET A 202 4.39 15.39 -0.91
N MET A 203 3.61 15.63 0.15
CA MET A 203 2.38 14.91 0.49
C MET A 203 1.12 15.56 -0.11
N GLY A 204 1.30 16.37 -1.17
CA GLY A 204 0.30 17.23 -1.76
C GLY A 204 -0.06 18.41 -0.86
N LYS A 205 -1.27 18.97 -1.03
CA LYS A 205 -1.75 20.15 -0.28
C LYS A 205 -2.30 19.73 1.09
N THR A 206 -1.47 19.11 1.92
CA THR A 206 -1.84 18.50 3.19
C THR A 206 -0.87 18.91 4.30
N ALA A 207 -1.35 18.84 5.56
CA ALA A 207 -0.49 18.99 6.74
C ALA A 207 0.14 17.65 7.19
N CYS A 208 -0.01 16.59 6.39
CA CYS A 208 0.47 15.26 6.73
C CYS A 208 2.00 15.22 6.76
N LYS A 209 2.54 14.62 7.81
CA LYS A 209 3.99 14.46 8.00
C LYS A 209 4.42 13.05 7.59
N VAL A 210 5.61 12.96 6.98
CA VAL A 210 6.28 11.69 6.76
C VAL A 210 6.71 11.14 8.13
N PRO A 211 6.38 9.88 8.48
CA PRO A 211 6.85 9.29 9.72
C PRO A 211 8.37 9.21 9.76
N ASN A 212 8.98 9.61 10.86
CA ASN A 212 10.39 9.31 11.11
C ASN A 212 10.53 7.80 11.40
N ALA A 213 11.26 7.09 10.56
CA ALA A 213 11.38 5.64 10.66
C ALA A 213 12.01 5.18 11.98
N SER A 214 13.05 5.85 12.47
CA SER A 214 13.71 5.44 13.71
C SER A 214 12.80 5.64 14.92
N GLU A 215 12.10 6.78 15.00
CA GLU A 215 11.13 7.05 16.06
C GLU A 215 9.97 6.04 16.04
N TYR A 216 9.50 5.67 14.84
CA TYR A 216 8.41 4.71 14.71
C TYR A 216 8.82 3.31 15.16
N ILE A 217 10.02 2.85 14.77
CA ILE A 217 10.56 1.53 15.17
C ILE A 217 10.77 1.50 16.69
N LEU A 218 11.40 2.51 17.28
CA LEU A 218 11.58 2.62 18.73
C LEU A 218 10.24 2.64 19.49
N LYS A 219 9.23 3.32 18.94
CA LYS A 219 7.87 3.30 19.51
C LYS A 219 7.29 1.89 19.51
N MET A 220 7.45 1.13 18.42
CA MET A 220 6.99 -0.27 18.36
C MET A 220 7.74 -1.17 19.34
N GLU A 221 9.05 -0.95 19.50
CA GLU A 221 9.90 -1.65 20.49
C GLU A 221 9.42 -1.37 21.91
N ASN A 222 9.24 -0.11 22.28
CA ASN A 222 8.74 0.29 23.60
C ASN A 222 7.34 -0.26 23.93
N MET A 223 6.53 -0.50 22.90
CA MET A 223 5.20 -1.11 23.04
C MET A 223 5.24 -2.65 23.07
N GLY A 224 6.43 -3.27 22.94
CA GLY A 224 6.58 -4.73 22.87
C GLY A 224 5.93 -5.34 21.63
N LYS A 225 5.86 -4.61 20.51
CA LYS A 225 5.14 -5.02 19.30
C LYS A 225 6.02 -5.47 18.13
N ILE A 226 7.35 -5.51 18.31
CA ILE A 226 8.28 -5.97 17.28
C ILE A 226 7.99 -7.43 16.93
N GLY A 227 7.85 -7.71 15.63
CA GLY A 227 7.54 -9.04 15.12
C GLY A 227 6.05 -9.39 15.09
N ASN A 228 5.15 -8.55 15.61
CA ASN A 228 3.71 -8.82 15.59
C ASN A 228 3.14 -8.78 14.18
N LYS A 229 2.75 -9.93 13.64
CA LYS A 229 2.12 -10.03 12.32
C LYS A 229 0.65 -9.63 12.34
N LYS A 230 0.18 -9.10 11.21
CA LYS A 230 -1.22 -8.82 10.93
C LYS A 230 -1.89 -10.05 10.32
N LYS A 231 -3.22 -10.11 10.45
CA LYS A 231 -4.04 -11.15 9.78
C LYS A 231 -4.22 -10.89 8.28
N THR A 232 -4.19 -9.62 7.87
CA THR A 232 -4.45 -9.16 6.50
C THR A 232 -3.65 -7.88 6.26
N ALA A 233 -3.26 -7.64 5.01
CA ALA A 233 -2.62 -6.41 4.58
C ALA A 233 -3.63 -5.26 4.43
N ARG A 234 -4.89 -5.60 4.09
CA ARG A 234 -5.98 -4.65 3.89
C ARG A 234 -6.37 -3.92 5.18
N CYS A 235 -6.97 -2.74 5.03
CA CYS A 235 -7.36 -1.89 6.16
C CYS A 235 -8.61 -2.37 6.91
#